data_AF-A0A9D2GB54-F1
#
_entry.id   AF-A0A9D2GB54-F1
#
_cell.length_a   1.000
_cell.length_b   1.000
_cell.length_c   1.000
_cell.angle_alpha   90.00
_cell.angle_beta   90.00
_cell.angle_gamma   90.00
#
_symmetry.space_group_name_H-M   'P 1'
#
loop_
_entity.id
_entity.type
_entity.pdbx_description
1 polymer ?
#
loop_
_entity_poly.entity_id
_entity_poly.type
_entity_poly.pdbx_seq_one_letter_code
_entity_poly.pdbx_strand_id
1 'polypeptide(L)'
;MKIDDSIFAVKLYEMAEQYGKLQCRIRVCEQGDSRKIREELKKAEEELEENTLLLQEKTESCRSEAVRRMSQVQLDYRKKTQDLMTRQLVQDIHSEDSTVEEDEREAELLYAEYAMDFATLAMQQAMISVLTALENQKDADKQRSGKTPG
;
A
#
# COMPACT_ATOMS: atom_id res chain seq x y z
N MET A 1 3.33 -0.24 28.85
CA MET A 1 3.22 0.73 27.74
C MET A 1 1.85 0.53 27.14
N LYS A 2 0.97 1.53 27.19
CA LYS A 2 -0.29 1.44 26.44
C LYS A 2 0.05 1.53 24.95
N ILE A 3 -0.68 0.84 24.09
CA ILE A 3 -0.47 0.84 22.64
C ILE A 3 -0.50 2.28 22.08
N ASP A 4 -1.23 3.16 22.77
CA ASP A 4 -1.38 4.59 22.47
C ASP A 4 -0.09 5.42 22.62
N ASP A 5 0.95 4.92 23.31
CA ASP A 5 2.23 5.65 23.51
C ASP A 5 3.31 5.26 22.47
N SER A 6 2.99 4.38 21.51
CA SER A 6 3.94 3.96 20.49
C SER A 6 4.14 5.05 19.43
N ILE A 7 5.40 5.33 19.07
CA ILE A 7 5.74 6.27 17.98
C ILE A 7 5.10 5.87 16.62
N PHE A 8 4.67 4.61 16.49
CA PHE A 8 4.02 4.07 15.31
C PHE A 8 2.50 3.91 15.45
N ALA A 9 1.89 4.29 16.58
CA ALA A 9 0.46 4.05 16.86
C ALA A 9 -0.46 4.62 15.76
N VAL A 10 -0.20 5.86 15.31
CA VAL A 10 -0.95 6.49 14.22
C VAL A 10 -0.84 5.69 12.91
N LYS A 11 0.35 5.21 12.57
CA LYS A 11 0.56 4.42 11.35
C LYS A 11 -0.09 3.04 11.43
N LEU A 12 -0.07 2.40 12.59
CA LEU A 12 -0.79 1.15 12.80
C LEU A 12 -2.30 1.33 12.68
N TYR A 13 -2.83 2.45 13.20
CA TYR A 13 -4.24 2.80 13.04
C TYR A 13 -4.61 3.03 11.58
N GLU A 14 -3.84 3.82 10.84
CA GLU A 14 -4.05 4.04 9.40
C GLU A 14 -4.06 2.71 8.62
N MET A 15 -3.13 1.80 8.90
CA MET A 15 -3.09 0.48 8.24
C MET A 15 -4.30 -0.38 8.57
N ALA A 16 -4.70 -0.43 9.85
CA ALA A 16 -5.87 -1.18 10.28
C ALA A 16 -7.17 -0.62 9.66
N GLU A 17 -7.28 0.70 9.55
CA GLU A 17 -8.41 1.37 8.89
C GLU A 17 -8.49 0.99 7.41
N GLN A 18 -7.36 1.04 6.69
CA GLN A 18 -7.33 0.68 5.26
C GLN A 18 -7.69 -0.80 5.02
N TYR A 19 -7.17 -1.71 5.86
CA TYR A 19 -7.55 -3.12 5.78
C TYR A 19 -9.04 -3.33 6.08
N GLY A 20 -9.58 -2.63 7.09
CA GLY A 20 -11.01 -2.67 7.42
C GLY A 20 -11.88 -2.17 6.28
N LYS A 21 -11.49 -1.06 5.62
CA LYS A 21 -12.18 -0.52 4.43
C LYS A 21 -12.18 -1.53 3.28
N LEU A 22 -11.03 -2.13 2.97
CA LEU A 22 -10.90 -3.15 1.93
C LEU A 22 -11.85 -4.32 2.18
N GLN A 23 -11.80 -4.91 3.38
CA GLN A 23 -12.63 -6.06 3.75
C GLN A 23 -14.13 -5.74 3.69
N CYS A 24 -14.55 -4.58 4.20
CA CYS A 24 -15.95 -4.18 4.20
C CYS A 24 -16.48 -3.96 2.77
N ARG A 25 -15.72 -3.25 1.94
CA ARG A 25 -16.15 -2.90 0.57
C ARG A 25 -16.25 -4.13 -0.33
N ILE A 26 -15.29 -5.06 -0.25
CA ILE A 26 -15.35 -6.33 -0.99
C ILE A 26 -16.63 -7.10 -0.63
N ARG A 27 -16.91 -7.30 0.67
CA ARG A 27 -18.13 -8.01 1.11
C ARG A 27 -19.43 -7.34 0.64
N VAL A 28 -19.48 -6.01 0.68
CA VAL A 28 -20.65 -5.26 0.20
C VAL A 28 -20.83 -5.43 -1.31
N CYS A 29 -19.73 -5.42 -2.06
CA CYS A 29 -19.74 -5.64 -3.51
C CYS A 29 -20.14 -7.07 -3.90
N GLU A 30 -19.65 -8.09 -3.17
CA GLU A 30 -20.01 -9.50 -3.39
C GLU A 30 -21.51 -9.78 -3.16
N GLN A 31 -22.14 -9.05 -2.23
CA GLN A 31 -23.57 -9.15 -1.95
C GLN A 31 -24.41 -8.18 -2.78
N GLY A 32 -23.76 -7.30 -3.55
CA GLY A 32 -24.37 -6.22 -4.32
C GLY A 32 -24.69 -6.61 -5.76
N ASP A 33 -25.23 -5.65 -6.52
CA ASP A 33 -25.38 -5.77 -7.96
C ASP A 33 -24.22 -5.07 -8.69
N SER A 34 -24.14 -5.23 -10.01
CA SER A 34 -23.10 -4.60 -10.84
C SER A 34 -23.10 -3.08 -10.78
N ARG A 35 -24.20 -2.43 -10.33
CA ARG A 35 -24.22 -0.98 -10.15
C ARG A 35 -23.44 -0.59 -8.90
N LYS A 36 -23.65 -1.27 -7.77
CA LYS A 36 -22.89 -1.03 -6.54
C LYS A 36 -21.39 -1.25 -6.75
N ILE A 37 -21.02 -2.30 -7.47
CA ILE A 37 -19.61 -2.58 -7.81
C ILE A 37 -18.99 -1.39 -8.56
N ARG A 38 -19.68 -0.85 -9.57
CA ARG A 38 -19.19 0.32 -10.34
C ARG A 38 -19.08 1.58 -9.51
N GLU A 39 -20.06 1.83 -8.63
CA GLU A 39 -20.03 2.99 -7.71
C GLU A 39 -18.86 2.88 -6.72
N GLU A 40 -18.61 1.69 -6.18
CA GLU A 40 -17.47 1.46 -5.28
C GLU A 40 -16.12 1.50 -6.01
N LEU A 41 -16.03 0.97 -7.23
CA LEU A 41 -14.81 1.08 -8.05
C LEU A 41 -14.44 2.55 -8.27
N LYS A 42 -15.39 3.38 -8.73
CA LYS A 42 -15.14 4.82 -8.97
C LYS A 42 -14.62 5.54 -7.73
N LYS A 43 -15.22 5.27 -6.56
CA LYS A 43 -14.75 5.85 -5.29
C LYS A 43 -13.34 5.39 -4.95
N ALA A 44 -13.01 4.12 -5.16
CA ALA A 44 -11.67 3.60 -4.89
C ALA A 44 -10.62 4.23 -5.81
N GLU A 45 -10.95 4.47 -7.07
CA GLU A 45 -10.10 5.17 -8.03
C GLU A 45 -9.86 6.63 -7.61
N GLU A 46 -10.93 7.35 -7.22
CA GLU A 46 -10.83 8.73 -6.71
C GLU A 46 -9.94 8.80 -5.45
N GLU A 47 -10.15 7.90 -4.48
CA GLU A 47 -9.32 7.82 -3.27
C GLU A 47 -7.85 7.53 -3.59
N LEU A 48 -7.57 6.68 -4.59
CA LEU A 48 -6.21 6.37 -5.03
C LEU A 48 -5.54 7.58 -5.70
N GLU A 49 -6.28 8.32 -6.52
CA GLU A 49 -5.80 9.55 -7.16
C GLU A 49 -5.47 10.62 -6.13
N GLU A 50 -6.39 10.89 -5.19
CA GLU A 50 -6.17 11.83 -4.08
C GLU A 50 -4.93 11.47 -3.25
N ASN A 51 -4.79 10.20 -2.88
CA ASN A 51 -3.62 9.72 -2.14
C ASN A 51 -2.32 9.80 -2.95
N THR A 52 -2.39 9.79 -4.28
CA THR A 52 -1.23 9.97 -5.15
C THR A 52 -0.81 11.43 -5.22
N LEU A 53 -1.77 12.35 -5.33
CA LEU A 53 -1.52 13.79 -5.28
C LEU A 53 -0.88 14.20 -3.94
N LEU A 54 -1.41 13.71 -2.82
CA LEU A 54 -0.83 13.97 -1.49
C LEU A 54 0.63 13.47 -1.37
N LEU A 55 0.94 12.33 -1.98
CA LEU A 55 2.30 11.79 -1.99
C LEU A 55 3.25 12.62 -2.87
N GLN A 56 2.76 13.13 -4.00
CA GLN A 56 3.49 14.06 -4.86
C GLN A 56 3.79 15.36 -4.12
N GLU A 57 2.78 15.99 -3.50
CA GLU A 57 2.95 17.21 -2.72
C GLU A 57 3.97 17.01 -1.57
N LYS A 58 3.92 15.86 -0.90
CA LYS A 58 4.90 15.51 0.13
C LYS A 58 6.32 15.40 -0.44
N THR A 59 6.47 14.90 -1.66
CA THR A 59 7.77 14.81 -2.33
C THR A 59 8.33 16.18 -2.70
N GLU A 60 7.47 17.13 -3.05
CA GLU A 60 7.86 18.48 -3.44
C GLU A 60 8.14 19.38 -2.22
N SER A 61 7.32 19.29 -1.18
CA SER A 61 7.37 20.15 0.00
C SER A 61 8.31 19.67 1.11
N CYS A 62 8.73 18.39 1.12
CA CYS A 62 9.53 17.85 2.21
C CYS A 62 10.98 18.37 2.20
N ARG A 63 11.44 18.86 3.36
CA ARG A 63 12.82 19.34 3.55
C ARG A 63 13.85 18.21 3.68
N SER A 64 13.41 16.99 3.99
CA SER A 64 14.30 15.83 4.12
C SER A 64 14.49 15.14 2.77
N GLU A 65 15.71 15.17 2.25
CA GLU A 65 16.06 14.51 0.99
C GLU A 65 15.81 12.99 1.05
N ALA A 66 16.03 12.37 2.21
CA ALA A 66 15.74 10.95 2.41
C ALA A 66 14.24 10.64 2.24
N VAL A 67 13.37 11.47 2.83
CA VAL A 67 11.92 11.31 2.70
C VAL A 67 11.48 11.55 1.26
N ARG A 68 12.05 12.55 0.57
CA ARG A 68 11.78 12.78 -0.86
C ARG A 68 12.11 11.57 -1.72
N ARG A 69 13.30 10.98 -1.54
CA ARG A 69 13.72 9.78 -2.28
C ARG A 69 12.78 8.60 -2.01
N MET A 70 12.40 8.37 -0.75
CA MET A 70 11.46 7.29 -0.41
C MET A 70 10.07 7.51 -1.02
N SER A 71 9.55 8.74 -0.97
CA SER A 71 8.26 9.06 -1.61
C SER A 71 8.33 8.91 -3.14
N GLN A 72 9.44 9.30 -3.78
CA GLN A 72 9.63 9.11 -5.21
C GLN A 72 9.62 7.63 -5.61
N VAL A 73 10.28 6.77 -4.83
CA VAL A 73 10.24 5.31 -5.07
C VAL A 73 8.81 4.77 -5.03
N GLN A 74 7.97 5.26 -4.11
CA GLN A 74 6.56 4.87 -4.03
C GLN A 74 5.75 5.36 -5.24
N LEU A 75 6.01 6.58 -5.73
CA LEU A 75 5.37 7.10 -6.94
C LEU A 75 5.79 6.32 -8.18
N ASP A 76 7.08 6.02 -8.32
CA ASP A 76 7.62 5.25 -9.44
C ASP A 76 7.04 3.83 -9.47
N TYR A 77 6.90 3.21 -8.29
CA TYR A 77 6.22 1.91 -8.16
C TYR A 77 4.78 2.00 -8.67
N ARG A 78 3.96 2.93 -8.17
CA ARG A 78 2.56 3.09 -8.59
C ARG A 78 2.44 3.25 -10.10
N LYS A 79 3.25 4.13 -10.68
CA LYS A 79 3.23 4.40 -12.12
C LYS A 79 3.61 3.15 -12.92
N LYS A 80 4.71 2.49 -12.57
CA LYS A 80 5.17 1.28 -13.28
C LYS A 80 4.17 0.15 -13.19
N THR A 81 3.55 -0.04 -12.03
CA THR A 81 2.48 -1.04 -11.85
C THR A 81 1.29 -0.68 -12.73
N GLN A 82 0.80 0.56 -12.71
CA GLN A 82 -0.32 0.95 -13.57
C GLN A 82 -0.03 0.74 -15.07
N ASP A 83 1.16 1.14 -15.53
CA ASP A 83 1.58 0.99 -16.93
C ASP A 83 1.62 -0.49 -17.36
N LEU A 84 2.19 -1.37 -16.51
CA LEU A 84 2.25 -2.82 -16.75
C LEU A 84 0.85 -3.43 -16.86
N MET A 85 -0.06 -3.00 -16.00
CA MET A 85 -1.37 -3.65 -15.83
C MET A 85 -2.41 -3.24 -16.87
N THR A 86 -2.23 -2.11 -17.57
CA THR A 86 -3.28 -1.61 -18.48
C THR A 86 -3.20 -2.24 -19.88
N ARG A 87 -2.03 -2.71 -20.35
CA ARG A 87 -1.87 -3.19 -21.74
C ARG A 87 -0.94 -4.39 -21.91
N GLN A 88 0.08 -4.52 -21.07
CA GLN A 88 1.06 -5.60 -21.22
C GLN A 88 0.50 -6.92 -20.67
N LEU A 89 -0.22 -6.87 -19.55
CA LEU A 89 -0.72 -8.09 -18.91
C LEU A 89 -1.70 -8.88 -19.81
N VAL A 90 -2.63 -8.21 -20.49
CA VAL A 90 -3.57 -8.87 -21.42
C VAL A 90 -2.82 -9.50 -22.60
N GLN A 91 -1.77 -8.84 -23.10
CA GLN A 91 -0.93 -9.38 -24.18
C GLN A 91 -0.11 -10.59 -23.72
N ASP A 92 0.34 -10.58 -22.48
CA ASP A 92 1.16 -11.65 -21.90
C ASP A 92 0.34 -12.91 -21.56
N ILE A 93 -0.96 -12.75 -21.26
CA ILE A 93 -1.90 -13.85 -20.97
C ILE A 93 -2.46 -14.49 -22.24
N HIS A 94 -2.58 -13.72 -23.32
CA HIS A 94 -3.22 -14.15 -24.56
C HIS A 94 -2.69 -15.50 -25.08
N SER A 95 -3.62 -16.37 -25.47
CA SER A 95 -3.36 -17.66 -26.10
C SER A 95 -4.11 -17.80 -27.42
N GLU A 96 -3.64 -18.66 -28.34
CA GLU A 96 -4.32 -18.88 -29.63
C GLU A 96 -5.76 -19.40 -29.47
N ASP A 97 -6.08 -19.97 -28.30
CA ASP A 97 -7.38 -20.57 -27.99
C ASP A 97 -8.31 -19.63 -27.18
N SER A 98 -7.83 -18.46 -26.74
CA SER A 98 -8.60 -17.52 -25.90
C SER A 98 -9.14 -16.32 -26.69
N THR A 99 -10.29 -15.82 -26.25
CA THR A 99 -10.86 -14.57 -26.72
C THR A 99 -10.30 -13.38 -25.95
N VAL A 100 -10.34 -12.19 -26.55
CA VAL A 100 -9.90 -10.95 -25.89
C VAL A 100 -10.67 -10.71 -24.59
N GLU A 101 -11.97 -10.98 -24.57
CA GLU A 101 -12.78 -10.83 -23.35
C GLU A 101 -12.41 -11.84 -22.24
N GLU A 102 -11.92 -13.02 -22.59
CA GLU A 102 -11.42 -14.00 -21.61
C GLU A 102 -10.08 -13.54 -21.04
N ASP A 103 -9.17 -13.07 -21.90
CA ASP A 103 -7.86 -12.56 -21.48
C ASP A 103 -7.98 -11.33 -20.57
N GLU A 104 -8.90 -10.41 -20.88
CA GLU A 104 -9.17 -9.23 -20.05
C GLU A 104 -9.65 -9.63 -18.65
N ARG A 105 -10.58 -10.59 -18.55
CA ARG A 105 -11.08 -11.08 -17.25
C ARG A 105 -10.00 -11.81 -16.46
N GLU A 106 -9.18 -12.63 -17.12
CA GLU A 106 -8.08 -13.32 -16.47
C GLU A 106 -7.02 -12.33 -15.97
N ALA A 107 -6.69 -11.31 -16.76
CA ALA A 107 -5.79 -10.23 -16.36
C ALA A 107 -6.30 -9.47 -15.12
N GLU A 108 -7.59 -9.14 -15.08
CA GLU A 108 -8.22 -8.46 -13.93
C GLU A 108 -8.13 -9.31 -12.66
N LEU A 109 -8.43 -10.61 -12.74
CA LEU A 109 -8.35 -11.53 -11.60
C LEU A 109 -6.91 -11.71 -11.11
N LEU A 110 -5.98 -11.95 -12.04
CA LEU A 110 -4.56 -12.12 -11.72
C LEU A 110 -3.99 -10.86 -11.08
N TYR A 111 -4.39 -9.68 -11.57
CA TYR A 111 -3.95 -8.42 -10.96
C TYR A 111 -4.51 -8.23 -9.55
N ALA A 112 -5.79 -8.56 -9.33
CA ALA A 112 -6.39 -8.47 -8.00
C ALA A 112 -5.65 -9.37 -6.99
N GLU A 113 -5.32 -10.61 -7.36
CA GLU A 113 -4.53 -11.54 -6.55
C GLU A 113 -3.13 -10.98 -6.26
N TYR A 114 -2.41 -10.56 -7.30
CA TYR A 114 -1.08 -9.95 -7.16
C TYR A 114 -1.09 -8.74 -6.22
N ALA A 115 -2.09 -7.85 -6.33
CA ALA A 115 -2.20 -6.65 -5.50
C ALA A 115 -2.42 -7.00 -4.02
N MET A 116 -3.23 -8.03 -3.73
CA MET A 116 -3.45 -8.53 -2.37
C MET A 116 -2.20 -9.18 -1.78
N ASP A 117 -1.48 -9.98 -2.57
CA ASP A 117 -0.22 -10.59 -2.16
C ASP A 117 0.84 -9.52 -1.88
N PHE A 118 0.95 -8.53 -2.75
CA PHE A 118 1.86 -7.42 -2.56
C PHE A 118 1.54 -6.62 -1.29
N ALA A 119 0.27 -6.34 -1.01
CA ALA A 119 -0.13 -5.68 0.23
C ALA A 119 0.30 -6.50 1.45
N THR A 120 0.16 -7.82 1.40
CA THR A 120 0.60 -8.74 2.47
C THR A 120 2.11 -8.68 2.67
N LEU A 121 2.89 -8.71 1.58
CA LEU A 121 4.36 -8.58 1.63
C LEU A 121 4.78 -7.21 2.19
N ALA A 122 4.11 -6.12 1.80
CA ALA A 122 4.39 -4.78 2.29
C ALA A 122 4.14 -4.66 3.81
N MET A 123 3.09 -5.31 4.34
CA MET A 123 2.87 -5.37 5.79
C MET A 123 4.01 -6.09 6.52
N GLN A 124 4.51 -7.21 5.96
CA GLN A 124 5.64 -7.95 6.53
C GLN A 124 6.93 -7.11 6.53
N GLN A 125 7.19 -6.38 5.44
CA GLN A 125 8.32 -5.45 5.36
C GLN A 125 8.21 -4.30 6.38
N ALA A 126 7.00 -3.74 6.55
CA ALA A 126 6.74 -2.74 7.58
C ALA A 126 7.01 -3.28 8.98
N MET A 127 6.59 -4.52 9.26
CA MET A 127 6.83 -5.18 10.54
C MET A 127 8.33 -5.31 10.84
N ILE A 128 9.13 -5.81 9.89
CA ILE A 128 10.59 -5.91 10.04
C ILE A 128 11.17 -4.52 10.34
N SER A 129 10.79 -3.51 9.56
CA SER A 129 11.29 -2.14 9.72
C SER A 129 10.96 -1.53 11.09
N VAL A 130 9.72 -1.73 11.58
CA VAL A 130 9.29 -1.28 12.91
C VAL A 130 10.07 -1.98 14.02
N LEU A 131 10.23 -3.30 13.94
CA LEU A 131 10.97 -4.06 14.94
C LEU A 131 12.45 -3.63 15.00
N THR A 132 13.10 -3.47 13.85
CA THR A 132 14.47 -2.94 13.77
C THR A 132 14.57 -1.53 14.35
N ALA A 133 13.60 -0.65 14.10
CA ALA A 133 13.59 0.69 14.68
C ALA A 133 13.45 0.67 16.21
N LEU A 134 12.56 -0.18 16.74
CA LEU A 134 12.34 -0.32 18.18
C LEU A 134 13.56 -0.91 18.91
N GLU A 135 14.25 -1.88 18.30
CA GLU A 135 15.50 -2.44 18.84
C GLU A 135 16.58 -1.35 18.96
N ASN A 136 16.83 -0.62 17.87
CA ASN A 136 17.82 0.46 17.83
C ASN A 136 17.50 1.59 18.83
N GLN A 137 16.22 1.93 19.00
CA GLN A 137 15.79 2.93 19.98
C GLN A 137 16.12 2.49 21.41
N LYS A 138 15.80 1.25 21.76
CA LYS A 138 16.10 0.69 23.09
C LYS A 138 17.59 0.67 23.38
N ASP A 139 18.41 0.33 22.40
CA ASP A 139 19.86 0.30 22.59
C ASP A 139 20.47 1.70 22.72
N ALA A 140 19.94 2.68 21.99
CA ALA A 140 20.30 4.09 22.16
C ALA A 140 19.94 4.61 23.57
N ASP A 141 18.78 4.23 24.09
CA ASP A 141 18.33 4.63 25.44
C ASP A 141 19.17 4.00 26.55
N LYS A 142 19.59 2.72 26.40
CA LYS A 142 20.55 2.08 27.32
C LYS A 142 21.91 2.78 27.32
N GLN A 143 22.41 3.17 26.16
CA GLN A 143 23.69 3.88 26.06
C GLN A 143 23.65 5.30 26.66
N ARG A 144 22.48 5.97 26.60
CA ARG A 144 22.27 7.28 27.22
C ARG A 144 22.14 7.18 28.74
N SER A 145 21.44 6.16 29.24
CA SER A 145 21.25 5.93 30.69
C SER A 145 22.47 5.33 31.39
N GLY A 146 23.37 4.65 30.67
CA GLY A 146 24.66 4.18 31.19
C GLY A 146 25.77 5.23 31.26
N LYS A 147 25.55 6.44 30.73
CA LYS A 147 26.48 7.58 30.80
C LYS A 147 26.03 8.59 31.87
N THR A 148 26.00 8.20 33.13
CA THR A 148 25.94 9.16 34.25
C THR A 148 27.36 9.70 34.46
N PRO A 149 27.62 11.03 34.36
CA PRO A 149 28.92 11.57 34.72
C PRO A 149 29.08 11.48 36.24
N GLY A 150 30.12 10.78 36.69
CA GLY A 150 30.64 10.90 38.05
C GLY A 150 31.39 12.21 38.24
#